data_AF-A0A4R8FGK9-F1
#
_entry.id   AF-A0A4R8FGK9-F1
#
_cell.length_a   1.000
_cell.length_b   1.000
_cell.length_c   1.000
_cell.angle_alpha   90.00
_cell.angle_beta   90.00
_cell.angle_gamma   90.00
#
_symmetry.space_group_name_H-M   'P 1'
#
loop_
_entity.id
_entity.type
_entity.pdbx_description
1 polymer ?
#
loop_
_entity_poly.entity_id
_entity_poly.type
_entity_poly.pdbx_seq_one_letter_code
_entity_poly.pdbx_strand_id
1 'polypeptide(L)' 'MIAFFTIYELEQLTDDQLDELFAALERLLMATATGTPERRNILASLENITRVRNDRRAVPAPSL' A
#
# COMPACT_ATOMS: atom_id res chain seq x y z
N MET A 1 12.54 -11.71 -3.31
CA MET A 1 11.73 -11.03 -4.33
C MET A 1 10.65 -10.25 -3.60
N ILE A 2 10.61 -8.93 -3.72
CA ILE A 2 9.58 -8.11 -3.07
C ILE A 2 8.40 -7.98 -4.04
N ALA A 3 7.24 -8.45 -3.58
CA ALA A 3 6.02 -8.47 -4.38
C ALA A 3 5.46 -7.06 -4.59
N PHE A 4 4.92 -6.83 -5.78
CA PHE A 4 4.09 -5.67 -6.09
C PHE A 4 2.65 -5.98 -5.67
N PHE A 5 1.97 -5.03 -5.03
CA PHE A 5 0.57 -5.15 -4.63
C PHE A 5 -0.32 -4.28 -5.52
N THR A 6 -1.27 -4.92 -6.20
CA THR A 6 -2.28 -4.23 -7.00
C THR A 6 -3.33 -3.57 -6.10
N ILE A 7 -4.04 -2.56 -6.64
CA ILE A 7 -5.18 -1.95 -5.95
C ILE A 7 -6.23 -3.01 -5.55
N TYR A 8 -6.56 -3.93 -6.47
CA TYR A 8 -7.55 -4.98 -6.25
C TYR A 8 -7.23 -5.86 -5.04
N GLU A 9 -5.96 -6.28 -4.89
CA GLU A 9 -5.51 -7.06 -3.73
C GLU A 9 -5.61 -6.25 -2.42
N LEU A 10 -5.23 -4.97 -2.47
CA LEU A 10 -5.24 -4.07 -1.31
C LEU A 10 -6.66 -3.73 -0.84
N GLU A 11 -7.62 -3.66 -1.75
CA GLU A 11 -9.03 -3.45 -1.42
C GLU A 11 -9.61 -4.56 -0.54
N GLN A 12 -9.04 -5.77 -0.59
CA GLN A 12 -9.47 -6.92 0.23
C GLN A 12 -8.92 -6.88 1.67
N LEU A 13 -7.97 -5.99 1.96
CA LEU A 13 -7.35 -5.89 3.29
C LEU A 13 -8.13 -4.97 4.22
N THR A 14 -8.12 -5.22 5.52
CA THR A 14 -8.64 -4.26 6.51
C THR A 14 -7.77 -3.01 6.59
N ASP A 15 -8.26 -1.93 7.22
CA ASP A 15 -7.46 -0.72 7.43
C ASP A 15 -6.21 -1.01 8.27
N ASP A 16 -6.33 -1.81 9.33
CA ASP A 16 -5.19 -2.22 10.16
C ASP A 16 -4.14 -3.00 9.34
N GLN A 17 -4.59 -3.91 8.46
CA GLN A 17 -3.69 -4.65 7.57
C GLN A 17 -2.99 -3.73 6.56
N LEU A 18 -3.67 -2.69 6.07
CA LEU A 18 -3.04 -1.67 5.23
C LEU A 18 -2.02 -0.84 6.01
N ASP A 19 -2.25 -0.56 7.30
CA ASP A 19 -1.31 0.11 8.20
C ASP A 19 -0.04 -0.70 8.46
N GLU A 20 -0.20 -1.98 8.78
CA GLU A 20 0.92 -2.89 8.96
C GLU A 20 1.74 -3.05 7.67
N LEU A 21 1.06 -3.24 6.53
CA LEU A 21 1.72 -3.41 5.24
C LEU A 21 2.48 -2.15 4.82
N PHE A 22 1.90 -0.97 5.01
CA PHE A 22 2.56 0.30 4.70
C PHE A 22 3.85 0.46 5.51
N ALA A 23 3.78 0.26 6.83
CA ALA A 23 4.96 0.36 7.70
C ALA A 23 6.05 -0.66 7.34
N ALA A 24 5.67 -1.88 6.95
CA ALA A 24 6.62 -2.89 6.49
C ALA A 24 7.30 -2.47 5.17
N LEU A 25 6.54 -1.96 4.20
CA LEU A 25 7.05 -1.50 2.92
C LEU A 25 7.96 -0.27 3.05
N GLU A 26 7.68 0.66 3.96
CA GLU A 26 8.57 1.79 4.25
C GLU A 26 9.94 1.31 4.77
N ARG A 27 9.96 0.35 5.70
CA ARG A 27 11.21 -0.23 6.21
C ARG A 27 12.00 -0.93 5.09
N LEU A 28 11.32 -1.67 4.22
CA LEU A 28 11.95 -2.31 3.06
C LEU A 28 12.45 -1.28 2.04
N LEU A 29 11.75 -0.16 1.86
CA LEU A 29 12.17 0.93 0.97
C LEU A 29 13.51 1.51 1.42
N MET A 30 13.71 1.68 2.73
CA MET A 30 14.98 2.16 3.29
C MET A 30 16.13 1.18 3.06
N ALA A 31 15.84 -0.13 3.01
CA ALA A 31 16.83 -1.18 2.83
C ALA A 31 17.14 -1.51 1.35
N THR A 32 16.44 -0.93 0.38
CA THR A 32 16.60 -1.24 -1.05
C THR A 32 17.37 -0.17 -1.82
N ALA A 33 18.33 -0.61 -2.64
CA ALA A 33 19.11 0.27 -3.50
C ALA A 33 18.25 0.97 -4.56
N THR A 34 18.69 2.16 -4.99
CA THR A 34 18.03 2.93 -6.05
C THR A 34 18.09 2.22 -7.40
N GLY A 35 17.05 2.38 -8.22
CA GLY A 35 17.00 1.85 -9.58
C GLY A 35 16.67 0.35 -9.69
N THR A 36 16.53 -0.37 -8.57
CA THR A 36 16.18 -1.79 -8.59
C THR A 36 14.69 -2.02 -8.89
N PRO A 37 14.33 -3.15 -9.53
CA PRO A 37 12.94 -3.56 -9.68
C PRO A 37 12.19 -3.63 -8.34
N GLU A 38 12.85 -4.12 -7.29
CA GLU A 38 12.28 -4.24 -5.95
C GLU A 38 11.88 -2.87 -5.40
N ARG A 39 12.76 -1.86 -5.53
CA ARG A 39 12.45 -0.50 -5.08
C ARG A 39 11.25 0.08 -5.84
N ARG A 40 11.16 -0.16 -7.16
CA ARG A 40 10.01 0.28 -7.97
C ARG A 40 8.71 -0.38 -7.50
N ASN A 41 8.75 -1.69 -7.23
CA ASN A 41 7.58 -2.43 -6.74
C ASN A 41 7.10 -1.91 -5.38
N ILE A 42 8.03 -1.62 -4.46
CA ILE A 42 7.69 -1.04 -3.15
C ILE A 42 7.03 0.32 -3.31
N LEU A 43 7.63 1.23 -4.08
CA LEU A 43 7.10 2.57 -4.30
C LEU A 43 5.69 2.53 -4.91
N ALA A 44 5.49 1.70 -5.93
CA ALA A 44 4.19 1.54 -6.56
C ALA A 44 3.14 0.94 -5.59
N SER A 45 3.55 0.02 -4.72
CA SER A 45 2.66 -0.54 -3.69
C SER A 45 2.29 0.49 -2.62
N LEU A 46 3.23 1.33 -2.17
CA LEU A 46 2.95 2.42 -1.22
C LEU A 46 1.98 3.46 -1.81
N GLU A 47 2.12 3.79 -3.09
CA GLU A 47 1.18 4.66 -3.81
C GLU A 47 -0.22 4.04 -3.86
N ASN A 48 -0.32 2.76 -4.22
CA ASN A 48 -1.59 2.05 -4.27
C ASN A 48 -2.29 1.99 -2.89
N ILE A 49 -1.55 1.72 -1.81
CA ILE A 49 -2.10 1.73 -0.44
C ILE A 49 -2.65 3.12 -0.10
N THR A 50 -1.91 4.18 -0.44
CA THR A 50 -2.35 5.56 -0.20
C THR A 50 -3.64 5.87 -0.94
N ARG A 51 -3.78 5.41 -2.19
CA ARG A 51 -5.01 5.55 -2.97
C ARG A 51 -6.19 4.82 -2.29
N VAL A 52 -6.03 3.54 -1.95
CA VAL A 52 -7.10 2.76 -1.30
C VAL A 52 -7.57 3.41 -0.01
N ARG A 53 -6.65 3.93 0.82
CA ARG A 53 -7.01 4.65 2.05
C ARG A 53 -7.78 5.94 1.78
N ASN A 54 -7.39 6.70 0.76
CA ASN A 54 -8.08 7.93 0.39
C ASN A 54 -9.49 7.62 -0.13
N ASP A 55 -9.63 6.57 -0.93
CA ASP A 55 -10.93 6.14 -1.45
C ASP A 55 -11.86 5.71 -0.30
N ARG A 56 -11.36 4.94 0.67
CA ARG A 56 -12.13 4.55 1.87
C ARG A 56 -12.58 5.75 2.70
N ARG A 57 -11.73 6.76 2.86
CA ARG A 57 -12.08 8.01 3.58
C ARG A 57 -13.08 8.87 2.81
N ALA A 58 -13.09 8.78 1.48
CA ALA A 58 -14.00 9.53 0.63
C ALA A 58 -15.41 8.91 0.56
N VAL A 59 -15.56 7.62 0.88
CA VAL A 59 -16.88 6.99 0.99
C VAL A 59 -17.57 7.50 2.27
N PRO A 60 -18.66 8.28 2.16
CA PRO A 60 -19.39 8.73 3.34
C PRO A 60 -19.97 7.51 4.08
N ALA A 61 -19.94 7.55 5.41
CA ALA A 61 -20.58 6.53 6.23
C ALA A 61 -22.06 6.38 5.79
N PRO A 62 -22.58 5.16 5.65
CA PRO A 62 -23.98 4.97 5.29
C PRO A 62 -24.86 5.69 6.32
N SER A 63 -25.75 6.56 5.83
CA SER A 63 -26.75 7.20 6.67
C SER A 63 -27.63 6.11 7.30
N LEU A 64 -27.65 6.07 8.64
CA LEU A 64 -28.56 5.23 9.43
C LEU A 64 -30.01 5.71 9.30
#